data_AF-A0A5R8ZYX2-F1
#
_entry.id   AF-A0A5R8ZYX2-F1
#
_cell.length_a   1.000
_cell.length_b   1.000
_cell.length_c   1.000
_cell.angle_alpha   90.00
_cell.angle_beta   90.00
_cell.angle_gamma   90.00
#
_symmetry.space_group_name_H-M   'P 1'
#
loop_
_entity.id
_entity.type
_entity.pdbx_description
1 polymer ?
#
loop_
_entity_poly.entity_id
_entity_poly.type
_entity_poly.pdbx_seq_one_letter_code
_entity_poly.pdbx_strand_id
1 'polypeptide(L)'
;MRTTIPTAAAPLRLALSSLACAIALTAGGAALAKDVTWDDIANDHKTTGDVLQYGMGTNAQRWSPLKQVNAENVFKLTPAWSYSFGDEKQRGQESQAIVSDGVVYVTASYSRLFALDAKTGKRLWTYNHRLPDDIRPCCDVVNRGAAIYGDKIYFGTLDASVVALNKKTGKVVWKKKFGDHGAGYTMTGAPTIVKDGKSGKVLLIHGSSGNEFGVVGRLFARDPDTGEEVWMRPFVEGHMGRLNGKDSTPTGDVKAPSWPEDKNSPTGKVEAWSHGGGAPWQSASFDAETNTIIVGAGNPGPWNTWARTAKGGNPHDYDSLYTSGQVGVDPSTGEVKWFYQHTPNDAWDFSGNNELVLFDYKAKDGKIVKATAHADRNGFFYVVDRTNGKLQNAFPFVDNITWASHIDLKSGRPVENEGQRPPLPEPGQKQGKAVEVSPPFLGGKNWNPMAYSQDTGLFYVPANHWKEDYWTEEVNYAKGSAYLGMGFRIKRMYDDHVGTLRAMNPTTGKVEWEYKDHLPLWAGVLATAGNLVFTGTGEGFLKAFDAKTGKELWQFQTGSGIVSPPITWEQDGEQYIGVTVGYGGAVPLWGGDMAELTKPVAQGGSFWVFRLPSWDNKTASR
;
A
#
# COMPACT_ATOMS: atom_id res chain seq x y z
N MET A 1 94.57 -2.17 -48.84
CA MET A 1 94.22 -3.22 -47.85
C MET A 1 92.87 -2.87 -47.23
N ARG A 2 91.98 -3.88 -47.15
CA ARG A 2 90.89 -4.04 -46.16
C ARG A 2 89.77 -2.97 -46.13
N THR A 3 88.61 -3.23 -46.73
CA THR A 3 87.40 -3.94 -46.22
C THR A 3 86.46 -3.07 -45.36
N THR A 4 85.25 -2.79 -45.91
CA THR A 4 83.87 -2.94 -45.34
C THR A 4 83.55 -2.34 -43.95
N ILE A 5 82.38 -1.77 -43.59
CA ILE A 5 80.96 -1.79 -44.04
C ILE A 5 80.21 -0.67 -43.24
N PRO A 6 78.94 -0.31 -43.54
CA PRO A 6 78.41 1.06 -43.42
C PRO A 6 77.30 1.29 -42.36
N THR A 7 76.86 2.56 -42.29
CA THR A 7 75.50 3.08 -41.95
C THR A 7 74.85 2.78 -40.60
N ALA A 8 74.43 3.83 -39.89
CA ALA A 8 73.01 4.18 -39.71
C ALA A 8 72.86 5.50 -38.95
N ALA A 9 72.14 6.46 -39.56
CA ALA A 9 71.65 7.65 -38.91
C ALA A 9 70.29 7.37 -38.27
N ALA A 10 70.05 7.87 -37.06
CA ALA A 10 68.73 8.03 -36.47
C ALA A 10 68.67 9.38 -35.74
N PRO A 11 67.74 10.31 -36.09
CA PRO A 11 67.54 11.53 -35.35
C PRO A 11 66.53 11.27 -34.23
N LEU A 12 66.96 11.47 -32.98
CA LEU A 12 66.09 11.50 -31.80
C LEU A 12 65.29 12.81 -31.81
N ARG A 13 64.20 12.86 -32.58
CA ARG A 13 63.18 13.92 -32.52
C ARG A 13 61.79 13.31 -32.65
N LEU A 14 61.32 12.61 -31.61
CA LEU A 14 59.89 12.36 -31.40
C LEU A 14 59.68 11.82 -29.98
N ALA A 15 59.79 12.70 -28.99
CA ALA A 15 59.46 12.38 -27.60
C ALA A 15 58.79 13.57 -26.87
N LEU A 16 57.96 14.33 -27.59
CA LEU A 16 57.18 15.42 -26.98
C LEU A 16 55.72 15.54 -27.47
N SER A 17 55.23 14.56 -28.26
CA SER A 17 53.86 14.60 -28.80
C SER A 17 52.93 13.52 -28.24
N SER A 18 53.43 12.60 -27.41
CA SER A 18 52.67 11.43 -26.92
C SER A 18 52.18 11.56 -25.47
N LEU A 19 52.51 12.66 -24.76
CA LEU A 19 52.04 12.88 -23.39
C LEU A 19 50.78 13.77 -23.28
N ALA A 20 50.31 14.35 -24.39
CA ALA A 20 49.13 15.21 -24.41
C ALA A 20 47.81 14.48 -24.77
N CYS A 21 47.87 13.24 -25.29
CA CYS A 21 46.67 12.45 -25.61
C CYS A 21 46.28 11.40 -24.54
N ALA A 22 47.08 11.22 -23.49
CA ALA A 22 46.81 10.23 -22.46
C ALA A 22 46.06 10.78 -21.22
N ILE A 23 45.82 12.10 -21.16
CA ILE A 23 45.10 12.75 -20.04
C ILE A 23 43.63 13.07 -20.40
N ALA A 24 43.23 12.90 -21.67
CA ALA A 24 41.88 13.22 -22.13
C ALA A 24 40.86 12.07 -22.07
N LEU A 25 41.22 10.88 -21.54
CA LEU A 25 40.36 9.69 -21.58
C LEU A 25 39.96 9.09 -20.21
N THR A 26 40.23 9.79 -19.10
CA THR A 26 39.76 9.39 -17.76
C THR A 26 38.76 10.34 -17.13
N ALA A 27 38.26 11.33 -17.88
CA ALA A 27 37.14 12.19 -17.46
C ALA A 27 35.79 11.63 -17.96
N GLY A 28 35.63 10.30 -17.96
CA GLY A 28 34.29 9.72 -17.85
C GLY A 28 33.83 9.93 -16.43
N GLY A 29 33.32 11.13 -16.12
CA GLY A 29 32.78 11.43 -14.80
C GLY A 29 31.80 10.32 -14.44
N ALA A 30 32.09 9.59 -13.36
CA ALA A 30 31.03 8.90 -12.64
C ALA A 30 30.04 10.01 -12.27
N ALA A 31 28.96 10.13 -13.03
CA ALA A 31 27.89 11.04 -12.68
C ALA A 31 27.53 10.71 -11.23
N LEU A 32 27.80 11.64 -10.32
CA LEU A 32 27.46 11.47 -8.92
C LEU A 32 25.94 11.24 -8.90
N ALA A 33 25.51 10.00 -8.62
CA ALA A 33 24.09 9.71 -8.51
C ALA A 33 23.46 10.74 -7.57
N LYS A 34 22.42 11.41 -8.05
CA LYS A 34 21.88 12.62 -7.42
C LYS A 34 21.13 12.21 -6.15
N ASP A 35 21.35 12.96 -5.08
CA ASP A 35 20.56 12.80 -3.86
C ASP A 35 19.10 13.16 -4.15
N VAL A 36 18.17 12.34 -3.67
CA VAL A 36 16.74 12.59 -3.85
C VAL A 36 16.29 13.67 -2.87
N THR A 37 15.83 14.80 -3.39
CA THR A 37 15.38 15.93 -2.59
C THR A 37 13.88 15.84 -2.30
N TRP A 38 13.38 16.71 -1.40
CA TRP A 38 11.94 16.85 -1.20
C TRP A 38 11.23 17.33 -2.46
N ASP A 39 11.86 18.20 -3.26
CA ASP A 39 11.23 18.75 -4.45
C ASP A 39 11.09 17.68 -5.54
N ASP A 40 12.02 16.73 -5.62
CA ASP A 40 11.87 15.55 -6.49
C ASP A 40 10.65 14.72 -6.03
N ILE A 41 10.50 14.45 -4.73
CA ILE A 41 9.36 13.68 -4.16
C ILE A 41 8.02 14.41 -4.35
N ALA A 42 7.96 15.71 -4.06
CA ALA A 42 6.73 16.51 -4.20
C ALA A 42 6.25 16.60 -5.66
N ASN A 43 7.15 16.45 -6.62
CA ASN A 43 6.84 16.46 -8.05
C ASN A 43 6.88 15.07 -8.71
N ASP A 44 6.97 13.98 -7.94
CA ASP A 44 7.05 12.60 -8.44
C ASP A 44 5.97 12.28 -9.49
N HIS A 45 4.72 12.70 -9.23
CA HIS A 45 3.59 12.52 -10.14
C HIS A 45 3.69 13.29 -11.48
N LYS A 46 4.63 14.24 -11.62
CA LYS A 46 4.85 15.05 -12.82
C LYS A 46 6.10 14.61 -13.58
N THR A 47 7.05 13.97 -12.91
CA THR A 47 8.29 13.49 -13.51
C THR A 47 8.09 12.09 -14.03
N THR A 48 8.42 11.84 -15.30
CA THR A 48 8.22 10.53 -15.93
C THR A 48 9.43 9.61 -15.79
N GLY A 49 10.60 10.14 -15.48
CA GLY A 49 11.84 9.36 -15.43
C GLY A 49 12.02 8.52 -14.17
N ASP A 50 11.40 8.93 -13.07
CA ASP A 50 11.55 8.32 -11.75
C ASP A 50 10.18 7.91 -11.18
N VAL A 51 10.22 7.01 -10.20
CA VAL A 51 9.10 6.66 -9.33
C VAL A 51 9.63 6.62 -7.91
N LEU A 52 9.34 7.64 -7.10
CA LEU A 52 10.05 7.87 -5.84
C LEU A 52 9.28 7.40 -4.61
N GLN A 53 8.00 7.06 -4.75
CA GLN A 53 7.19 6.65 -3.59
C GLN A 53 6.04 5.73 -3.94
N TYR A 54 5.54 5.03 -2.91
CA TYR A 54 4.28 4.30 -2.99
C TYR A 54 3.15 5.25 -3.37
N GLY A 55 2.51 5.02 -4.52
CA GLY A 55 1.46 5.89 -5.05
C GLY A 55 1.84 6.66 -6.31
N MET A 56 3.12 6.68 -6.70
CA MET A 56 3.66 7.50 -7.81
C MET A 56 3.31 8.99 -7.64
N GLY A 57 3.46 9.49 -6.42
CA GLY A 57 3.10 10.84 -6.01
C GLY A 57 2.49 10.93 -4.62
N THR A 58 2.63 12.09 -3.99
CA THR A 58 2.09 12.37 -2.63
C THR A 58 0.56 12.29 -2.56
N ASN A 59 -0.11 12.37 -3.71
CA ASN A 59 -1.54 12.21 -3.90
C ASN A 59 -2.00 10.76 -4.13
N ALA A 60 -1.07 9.81 -4.25
CA ALA A 60 -1.32 8.38 -4.45
C ALA A 60 -2.19 8.03 -5.67
N GLN A 61 -2.18 8.84 -6.74
CA GLN A 61 -3.08 8.67 -7.88
C GLN A 61 -2.76 7.47 -8.79
N ARG A 62 -1.51 6.98 -8.80
CA ARG A 62 -1.05 5.92 -9.72
C ARG A 62 -1.34 6.25 -11.18
N TRP A 63 -1.13 7.52 -11.50
CA TRP A 63 -1.31 8.11 -12.81
C TRP A 63 0.05 8.41 -13.41
N SER A 64 0.24 8.08 -14.68
CA SER A 64 1.41 8.52 -15.45
C SER A 64 0.99 9.33 -16.67
N PRO A 65 1.61 10.49 -16.94
CA PRO A 65 1.38 11.24 -18.17
C PRO A 65 2.05 10.60 -19.40
N LEU A 66 2.77 9.48 -19.24
CA LEU A 66 3.36 8.76 -20.36
C LEU A 66 2.29 8.16 -21.28
N LYS A 67 2.55 8.28 -22.58
CA LYS A 67 1.64 7.86 -23.67
C LYS A 67 2.33 7.10 -24.82
N GLN A 68 3.61 6.78 -24.67
CA GLN A 68 4.36 6.06 -25.71
C GLN A 68 3.74 4.67 -25.92
N VAL A 69 3.42 3.98 -24.82
CA VAL A 69 2.50 2.84 -24.82
C VAL A 69 1.08 3.38 -24.71
N ASN A 70 0.22 3.02 -25.65
CA ASN A 70 -1.16 3.49 -25.73
C ASN A 70 -2.08 2.42 -26.32
N ALA A 71 -3.40 2.69 -26.30
CA ALA A 71 -4.43 1.75 -26.77
C ALA A 71 -4.25 1.24 -28.21
N GLU A 72 -3.54 1.99 -29.07
CA GLU A 72 -3.30 1.59 -30.46
C GLU A 72 -2.10 0.66 -30.65
N ASN A 73 -1.15 0.63 -29.70
CA ASN A 73 0.10 -0.12 -29.85
C ASN A 73 0.39 -1.11 -28.71
N VAL A 74 -0.39 -1.11 -27.63
CA VAL A 74 -0.17 -1.97 -26.45
C VAL A 74 -0.11 -3.45 -26.77
N PHE A 75 -0.77 -3.90 -27.84
CA PHE A 75 -0.72 -5.30 -28.29
C PHE A 75 0.69 -5.78 -28.67
N LYS A 76 1.65 -4.86 -28.88
CA LYS A 76 3.06 -5.15 -29.18
C LYS A 76 3.95 -5.17 -27.93
N LEU A 77 3.42 -4.79 -26.77
CA LEU A 77 4.19 -4.74 -25.52
C LEU A 77 4.80 -6.13 -25.22
N THR A 78 6.09 -6.16 -24.92
CA THR A 78 6.85 -7.42 -24.78
C THR A 78 7.80 -7.36 -23.57
N PRO A 79 8.13 -8.50 -22.93
CA PRO A 79 9.13 -8.53 -21.87
C PRO A 79 10.48 -7.97 -22.34
N ALA A 80 11.03 -7.03 -21.57
CA ALA A 80 12.38 -6.51 -21.74
C ALA A 80 13.40 -7.41 -21.01
N TRP A 81 13.08 -7.77 -19.77
CA TRP A 81 13.89 -8.64 -18.91
C TRP A 81 13.05 -9.09 -17.70
N SER A 82 13.56 -10.09 -16.97
CA SER A 82 12.99 -10.57 -15.70
C SER A 82 14.11 -10.89 -14.71
N TYR A 83 13.84 -10.73 -13.41
CA TYR A 83 14.76 -11.03 -12.33
C TYR A 83 14.09 -11.92 -11.27
N SER A 84 14.64 -13.12 -11.02
CA SER A 84 14.17 -14.01 -9.94
C SER A 84 14.79 -13.61 -8.59
N PHE A 85 13.97 -13.58 -7.54
CA PHE A 85 14.41 -13.25 -6.17
C PHE A 85 15.14 -14.41 -5.47
N GLY A 86 14.95 -15.66 -5.91
CA GLY A 86 15.69 -16.82 -5.41
C GLY A 86 15.53 -17.11 -3.91
N ASP A 87 16.60 -17.65 -3.31
CA ASP A 87 16.74 -18.05 -1.89
C ASP A 87 15.72 -19.10 -1.39
N GLU A 88 14.96 -19.73 -2.30
CA GLU A 88 13.81 -20.58 -1.97
C GLU A 88 12.76 -19.87 -1.09
N LYS A 89 12.74 -18.53 -1.13
CA LYS A 89 11.81 -17.67 -0.39
C LYS A 89 10.85 -17.02 -1.39
N GLN A 90 9.70 -17.65 -1.57
CA GLN A 90 8.64 -17.24 -2.50
C GLN A 90 7.52 -16.57 -1.72
N ARG A 91 6.32 -17.16 -1.58
CA ARG A 91 5.14 -16.52 -0.95
C ARG A 91 4.74 -15.21 -1.65
N GLY A 92 3.80 -14.46 -1.08
CA GLY A 92 3.26 -13.24 -1.68
C GLY A 92 4.30 -12.16 -1.92
N GLN A 93 4.31 -11.59 -3.12
CA GLN A 93 5.14 -10.45 -3.50
C GLN A 93 4.26 -9.22 -3.75
N GLU A 94 4.09 -8.39 -2.71
CA GLU A 94 3.18 -7.24 -2.73
C GLU A 94 3.87 -5.90 -3.08
N SER A 95 5.17 -5.92 -3.39
CA SER A 95 5.97 -4.69 -3.50
C SER A 95 5.57 -3.84 -4.70
N GLN A 96 5.28 -2.57 -4.47
CA GLN A 96 5.55 -1.52 -5.45
C GLN A 96 7.07 -1.33 -5.55
N ALA A 97 7.62 -1.37 -6.76
CA ALA A 97 8.99 -0.94 -6.98
C ALA A 97 9.08 0.59 -7.00
N ILE A 98 10.25 1.13 -6.69
CA ILE A 98 10.62 2.53 -6.92
C ILE A 98 11.81 2.60 -7.87
N VAL A 99 11.91 3.66 -8.67
CA VAL A 99 12.94 3.85 -9.69
C VAL A 99 13.58 5.22 -9.50
N SER A 100 14.91 5.26 -9.45
CA SER A 100 15.67 6.52 -9.40
C SER A 100 17.08 6.31 -9.94
N ASP A 101 17.55 7.23 -10.78
CA ASP A 101 18.87 7.20 -11.43
C ASP A 101 19.16 5.88 -12.17
N GLY A 102 18.16 5.33 -12.88
CA GLY A 102 18.32 4.07 -13.62
C GLY A 102 18.46 2.83 -12.74
N VAL A 103 18.07 2.91 -11.47
CA VAL A 103 18.05 1.77 -10.54
C VAL A 103 16.62 1.52 -10.06
N VAL A 104 16.18 0.26 -10.18
CA VAL A 104 14.94 -0.24 -9.58
C VAL A 104 15.26 -0.76 -8.17
N TYR A 105 14.53 -0.29 -7.17
CA TYR A 105 14.55 -0.85 -5.82
C TYR A 105 13.23 -1.57 -5.56
N VAL A 106 13.31 -2.85 -5.22
CA VAL A 106 12.14 -3.72 -5.02
C VAL A 106 12.30 -4.51 -3.72
N THR A 107 11.25 -4.50 -2.90
CA THR A 107 11.19 -5.34 -1.71
C THR A 107 10.64 -6.72 -2.07
N ALA A 108 11.02 -7.73 -1.31
CA ALA A 108 10.52 -9.09 -1.47
C ALA A 108 10.03 -9.63 -0.13
N SER A 109 9.28 -10.73 -0.22
CA SER A 109 8.85 -11.50 0.95
C SER A 109 10.02 -11.82 1.89
N TYR A 110 9.71 -12.04 3.17
CA TYR A 110 10.71 -12.31 4.23
C TYR A 110 11.73 -11.18 4.43
N SER A 111 11.30 -9.92 4.32
CA SER A 111 12.09 -8.72 4.67
C SER A 111 13.43 -8.63 3.91
N ARG A 112 13.37 -8.69 2.57
CA ARG A 112 14.51 -8.53 1.68
C ARG A 112 14.32 -7.34 0.75
N LEU A 113 15.41 -6.75 0.27
CA LEU A 113 15.39 -5.65 -0.67
C LEU A 113 16.49 -5.84 -1.72
N PHE A 114 16.13 -5.65 -2.99
CA PHE A 114 17.03 -5.77 -4.14
C PHE A 114 17.13 -4.43 -4.85
N ALA A 115 18.35 -4.04 -5.23
CA ALA A 115 18.59 -2.98 -6.19
C ALA A 115 19.03 -3.60 -7.52
N LEU A 116 18.35 -3.25 -8.60
CA LEU A 116 18.53 -3.79 -9.94
C LEU A 116 18.81 -2.64 -10.91
N ASP A 117 19.73 -2.86 -11.85
CA ASP A 117 19.89 -1.96 -13.00
C ASP A 117 18.60 -1.97 -13.83
N ALA A 118 17.99 -0.80 -14.04
CA ALA A 118 16.67 -0.67 -14.65
C ALA A 118 16.64 -1.09 -16.13
N LYS A 119 17.78 -1.03 -16.82
CA LYS A 119 17.87 -1.36 -18.25
C LYS A 119 18.15 -2.83 -18.49
N THR A 120 18.98 -3.45 -17.66
CA THR A 120 19.52 -4.79 -17.87
C THR A 120 18.94 -5.85 -16.93
N GLY A 121 18.28 -5.45 -15.84
CA GLY A 121 17.81 -6.36 -14.79
C GLY A 121 18.93 -6.96 -13.94
N LYS A 122 20.18 -6.49 -14.10
CA LYS A 122 21.32 -6.97 -13.31
C LYS A 122 21.20 -6.53 -11.87
N ARG A 123 21.30 -7.46 -10.92
CA ARG A 123 21.41 -7.14 -9.49
C ARG A 123 22.67 -6.32 -9.20
N LEU A 124 22.49 -5.17 -8.57
CA LEU A 124 23.55 -4.30 -8.06
C LEU A 124 23.92 -4.71 -6.62
N TRP A 125 22.93 -4.83 -5.74
CA TRP A 125 23.09 -5.29 -4.36
C TRP A 125 21.79 -5.87 -3.80
N THR A 126 21.90 -6.58 -2.68
CA THR A 126 20.76 -7.10 -1.90
C THR A 126 21.00 -6.86 -0.42
N TYR A 127 19.91 -6.61 0.32
CA TYR A 127 19.87 -6.66 1.77
C TYR A 127 18.89 -7.76 2.22
N ASN A 128 19.36 -8.65 3.10
CA ASN A 128 18.54 -9.70 3.71
C ASN A 128 18.46 -9.44 5.21
N HIS A 129 17.26 -9.15 5.72
CA HIS A 129 17.07 -9.00 7.15
C HIS A 129 17.09 -10.35 7.86
N ARG A 130 17.86 -10.48 8.95
CA ARG A 130 17.78 -11.66 9.81
C ARG A 130 16.52 -11.58 10.66
N LEU A 131 15.50 -12.35 10.28
CA LEU A 131 14.25 -12.47 11.03
C LEU A 131 14.40 -13.46 12.18
N PRO A 132 13.79 -13.18 13.35
CA PRO A 132 13.53 -14.18 14.38
C PRO A 132 12.57 -15.26 13.88
N ASP A 133 12.69 -16.47 14.43
CA ASP A 133 11.88 -17.62 14.00
C ASP A 133 10.40 -17.51 14.42
N ASP A 134 10.09 -16.65 15.41
CA ASP A 134 8.78 -16.51 16.05
C ASP A 134 8.00 -15.25 15.63
N ILE A 135 8.30 -14.69 14.45
CA ILE A 135 7.46 -13.65 13.85
C ILE A 135 6.06 -14.20 13.51
N ARG A 136 5.03 -13.34 13.60
CA ARG A 136 3.62 -13.73 13.42
C ARG A 136 2.78 -12.73 12.61
N PRO A 137 3.16 -12.37 11.37
CA PRO A 137 2.28 -11.56 10.53
C PRO A 137 0.96 -12.31 10.26
N CYS A 138 -0.18 -11.63 10.32
CA CYS A 138 -1.50 -12.26 10.13
C CYS A 138 -1.65 -12.90 8.74
N CYS A 139 -1.08 -12.24 7.73
CA CYS A 139 -1.65 -12.26 6.40
C CYS A 139 -0.58 -12.53 5.32
N ASP A 140 0.32 -13.48 5.62
CA ASP A 140 1.54 -13.82 4.87
C ASP A 140 2.75 -12.90 5.14
N VAL A 141 3.93 -13.34 4.71
CA VAL A 141 5.25 -12.70 4.98
C VAL A 141 5.62 -11.63 3.94
N VAL A 142 4.68 -10.71 3.70
CA VAL A 142 4.69 -9.73 2.60
C VAL A 142 5.34 -8.40 2.96
N ASN A 143 5.64 -7.59 1.95
CA ASN A 143 6.07 -6.19 2.06
C ASN A 143 5.58 -5.39 0.85
N ARG A 144 5.13 -4.14 1.06
CA ARG A 144 4.49 -3.31 0.01
C ARG A 144 5.42 -2.33 -0.69
N GLY A 145 6.66 -2.18 -0.23
CA GLY A 145 7.64 -1.33 -0.90
C GLY A 145 8.50 -0.51 0.03
N ALA A 146 9.40 0.25 -0.59
CA ALA A 146 10.34 1.14 0.07
C ALA A 146 10.02 2.61 -0.19
N ALA A 147 10.66 3.50 0.57
CA ALA A 147 10.78 4.92 0.29
C ALA A 147 12.24 5.30 0.03
N ILE A 148 12.47 6.46 -0.58
CA ILE A 148 13.80 7.00 -0.89
C ILE A 148 13.88 8.49 -0.51
N TYR A 149 14.99 8.90 0.09
CA TYR A 149 15.31 10.30 0.36
C TYR A 149 16.82 10.46 0.57
N GLY A 150 17.38 11.53 0.03
CA GLY A 150 18.83 11.77 -0.01
C GLY A 150 19.55 10.61 -0.69
N ASP A 151 20.50 10.02 0.02
CA ASP A 151 21.30 8.88 -0.39
C ASP A 151 20.81 7.54 0.22
N LYS A 152 19.55 7.47 0.68
CA LYS A 152 19.04 6.33 1.48
C LYS A 152 17.73 5.75 0.96
N ILE A 153 17.58 4.43 1.15
CA ILE A 153 16.37 3.64 0.93
C ILE A 153 15.84 3.17 2.29
N TYR A 154 14.52 3.27 2.51
CA TYR A 154 13.86 2.93 3.77
C TYR A 154 12.79 1.88 3.55
N PHE A 155 12.74 0.85 4.40
CA PHE A 155 11.64 -0.11 4.38
C PHE A 155 11.38 -0.73 5.76
N GLY A 156 10.15 -1.23 5.95
CA GLY A 156 9.73 -1.93 7.17
C GLY A 156 10.07 -3.42 7.13
N THR A 157 10.26 -4.04 8.30
CA THR A 157 10.53 -5.47 8.43
C THR A 157 9.51 -6.17 9.34
N LEU A 158 9.34 -7.48 9.14
CA LEU A 158 8.31 -8.29 9.82
C LEU A 158 8.52 -8.41 11.34
N ASP A 159 9.71 -8.08 11.84
CA ASP A 159 10.01 -8.01 13.28
C ASP A 159 9.70 -6.63 13.90
N ALA A 160 8.85 -5.81 13.24
CA ALA A 160 8.50 -4.45 13.65
C ALA A 160 9.73 -3.53 13.78
N SER A 161 10.57 -3.52 12.75
CA SER A 161 11.65 -2.55 12.59
C SER A 161 11.51 -1.72 11.32
N VAL A 162 12.16 -0.56 11.29
CA VAL A 162 12.45 0.20 10.07
C VAL A 162 13.96 0.21 9.86
N VAL A 163 14.39 0.03 8.62
CA VAL A 163 15.81 0.00 8.23
C VAL A 163 16.05 1.08 7.18
N ALA A 164 17.12 1.86 7.36
CA ALA A 164 17.68 2.73 6.32
C ALA A 164 18.96 2.10 5.74
N LEU A 165 19.00 2.02 4.42
CA LEU A 165 20.11 1.48 3.64
C LEU A 165 20.71 2.58 2.77
N ASN A 166 22.03 2.61 2.63
CA ASN A 166 22.67 3.47 1.63
C ASN A 166 22.25 3.03 0.22
N LYS A 167 21.70 3.95 -0.58
CA LYS A 167 21.14 3.76 -1.93
C LYS A 167 22.11 3.04 -2.88
N LYS A 168 23.41 3.35 -2.80
CA LYS A 168 24.43 2.82 -3.72
C LYS A 168 24.93 1.43 -3.35
N THR A 169 24.94 1.08 -2.06
CA THR A 169 25.67 -0.10 -1.57
C THR A 169 24.80 -1.11 -0.83
N GLY A 170 23.60 -0.74 -0.39
CA GLY A 170 22.76 -1.58 0.46
C GLY A 170 23.27 -1.73 1.91
N LYS A 171 24.31 -0.99 2.31
CA LYS A 171 24.81 -1.00 3.69
C LYS A 171 23.82 -0.32 4.63
N VAL A 172 23.59 -0.92 5.80
CA VAL A 172 22.74 -0.34 6.84
C VAL A 172 23.35 0.95 7.35
N VAL A 173 22.59 2.04 7.31
CA VAL A 173 22.92 3.32 7.96
C VAL A 173 22.39 3.29 9.40
N TRP A 174 21.11 2.94 9.56
CA TRP A 174 20.49 2.74 10.86
C TRP A 174 19.36 1.69 10.77
N LYS A 175 19.04 1.08 11.93
CA LYS A 175 17.87 0.19 12.13
C LYS A 175 17.21 0.56 13.46
N LYS A 176 15.88 0.65 13.50
CA LYS A 176 15.12 0.90 14.73
C LYS A 176 13.98 -0.10 14.87
N LYS A 177 14.02 -0.92 15.92
CA LYS A 177 12.89 -1.76 16.34
C LYS A 177 11.91 -0.89 17.14
N PHE A 178 10.64 -0.88 16.76
CA PHE A 178 9.62 0.00 17.35
C PHE A 178 8.47 -0.75 18.03
N GLY A 179 8.36 -2.06 17.80
CA GLY A 179 7.32 -2.91 18.40
C GLY A 179 7.83 -4.28 18.82
N ASP A 180 7.12 -4.90 19.77
CA ASP A 180 7.37 -6.28 20.18
C ASP A 180 6.63 -7.25 19.25
N HIS A 181 7.36 -7.84 18.30
CA HIS A 181 6.85 -8.91 17.44
C HIS A 181 6.32 -10.13 18.21
N GLY A 182 6.86 -10.42 19.40
CA GLY A 182 6.38 -11.43 20.36
C GLY A 182 4.93 -11.20 20.79
N ALA A 183 4.51 -9.92 20.81
CA ALA A 183 3.16 -9.49 21.15
C ALA A 183 2.24 -9.34 19.92
N GLY A 184 2.73 -9.57 18.70
CA GLY A 184 1.94 -9.47 17.47
C GLY A 184 2.24 -8.25 16.58
N TYR A 185 3.14 -7.34 16.98
CA TYR A 185 3.50 -6.21 16.12
C TYR A 185 4.32 -6.64 14.89
N THR A 186 3.96 -6.14 13.72
CA THR A 186 4.74 -6.27 12.48
C THR A 186 4.70 -4.98 11.65
N MET A 187 5.39 -4.94 10.50
CA MET A 187 5.29 -3.87 9.52
C MET A 187 5.28 -4.44 8.10
N THR A 188 4.24 -4.12 7.33
CA THR A 188 4.04 -4.61 5.96
C THR A 188 3.84 -3.49 4.93
N GLY A 189 3.27 -2.34 5.35
CA GLY A 189 3.09 -1.16 4.51
C GLY A 189 4.39 -0.45 4.13
N ALA A 190 4.37 0.25 2.99
CA ALA A 190 5.50 1.06 2.56
C ALA A 190 5.56 2.36 3.38
N PRO A 191 6.74 2.75 3.90
CA PRO A 191 6.89 4.07 4.53
C PRO A 191 6.76 5.20 3.49
N THR A 192 6.54 6.42 3.95
CA THR A 192 6.43 7.63 3.10
C THR A 192 7.32 8.74 3.65
N ILE A 193 7.90 9.55 2.77
CA ILE A 193 8.66 10.76 3.15
C ILE A 193 7.72 11.97 3.04
N VAL A 194 7.74 12.86 4.03
CA VAL A 194 6.98 14.11 4.04
C VAL A 194 7.87 15.27 4.46
N LYS A 195 7.55 16.49 4.06
CA LYS A 195 8.17 17.70 4.60
C LYS A 195 7.12 18.52 5.33
N ASP A 196 7.35 18.73 6.62
CA ASP A 196 6.53 19.64 7.40
C ASP A 196 6.75 21.08 6.90
N GLY A 197 5.71 21.69 6.34
CA GLY A 197 5.73 23.05 5.84
C GLY A 197 5.95 24.11 6.94
N LYS A 198 5.67 23.79 8.21
CA LYS A 198 5.87 24.72 9.34
C LYS A 198 7.31 24.72 9.84
N SER A 199 7.88 23.56 10.14
CA SER A 199 9.25 23.45 10.65
C SER A 199 10.32 23.34 9.56
N GLY A 200 9.93 23.03 8.32
CA GLY A 200 10.85 22.72 7.22
C GLY A 200 11.52 21.34 7.32
N LYS A 201 11.26 20.57 8.38
CA LYS A 201 11.85 19.25 8.60
C LYS A 201 11.27 18.21 7.64
N VAL A 202 12.15 17.36 7.12
CA VAL A 202 11.76 16.15 6.38
C VAL A 202 11.61 15.01 7.37
N LEU A 203 10.54 14.23 7.24
CA LEU A 203 10.15 13.17 8.15
C LEU A 203 9.90 11.88 7.37
N LEU A 204 10.35 10.76 7.92
CA LEU A 204 9.98 9.41 7.50
C LEU A 204 8.77 8.95 8.29
N ILE A 205 7.64 8.78 7.61
CA ILE A 205 6.37 8.34 8.18
C ILE A 205 6.21 6.85 8.00
N HIS A 206 5.84 6.15 9.07
CA HIS A 206 5.50 4.74 9.00
C HIS A 206 4.46 4.33 10.04
N GLY A 207 3.67 3.31 9.69
CA GLY A 207 2.69 2.73 10.59
C GLY A 207 3.15 1.45 11.28
N SER A 208 2.17 0.67 11.71
CA SER A 208 2.31 -0.63 12.38
C SER A 208 1.18 -1.56 11.95
N SER A 209 1.35 -2.87 12.18
CA SER A 209 0.34 -3.91 11.93
C SER A 209 0.22 -4.86 13.12
N GLY A 210 -0.93 -5.52 13.28
CA GLY A 210 -1.17 -6.54 14.31
C GLY A 210 -2.55 -6.51 14.98
N ASN A 211 -3.60 -5.93 14.36
CA ASN A 211 -4.92 -5.79 14.99
C ASN A 211 -5.48 -7.14 15.47
N GLU A 212 -5.27 -8.19 14.68
CA GLU A 212 -5.69 -9.58 14.96
C GLU A 212 -4.97 -10.20 16.16
N PHE A 213 -4.00 -9.51 16.77
CA PHE A 213 -3.24 -9.95 17.95
C PHE A 213 -3.44 -9.03 19.15
N GLY A 214 -4.41 -8.10 19.10
CA GLY A 214 -4.72 -7.21 20.22
C GLY A 214 -3.63 -6.16 20.47
N VAL A 215 -3.12 -5.55 19.41
CA VAL A 215 -2.17 -4.42 19.51
C VAL A 215 -2.90 -3.09 19.70
N VAL A 216 -2.19 -2.07 20.18
CA VAL A 216 -2.57 -0.66 19.97
C VAL A 216 -1.88 -0.15 18.71
N GLY A 217 -2.67 0.26 17.72
CA GLY A 217 -2.22 0.82 16.46
C GLY A 217 -1.51 2.15 16.63
N ARG A 218 -0.34 2.31 16.00
CA ARG A 218 0.50 3.50 16.11
C ARG A 218 1.04 3.98 14.75
N LEU A 219 1.02 5.30 14.56
CA LEU A 219 1.72 6.01 13.50
C LEU A 219 2.96 6.69 14.08
N PHE A 220 4.06 6.72 13.32
CA PHE A 220 5.34 7.29 13.73
C PHE A 220 5.86 8.26 12.67
N ALA A 221 6.54 9.31 13.12
CA ALA A 221 7.50 10.05 12.31
C ALA A 221 8.91 9.88 12.86
N ARG A 222 9.87 9.77 11.95
CA ARG A 222 11.29 9.69 12.26
C ARG A 222 12.10 10.69 11.48
N ASP A 223 13.22 11.09 12.05
CA ASP A 223 14.29 11.75 11.31
C ASP A 223 14.89 10.75 10.29
N PRO A 224 14.95 11.08 8.98
CA PRO A 224 15.44 10.15 7.96
C PRO A 224 16.93 9.78 8.10
N ASP A 225 17.77 10.65 8.66
CA ASP A 225 19.21 10.43 8.73
C ASP A 225 19.62 9.60 9.95
N THR A 226 18.89 9.71 11.04
CA THR A 226 19.22 9.07 12.34
C THR A 226 18.25 7.96 12.75
N GLY A 227 17.03 7.97 12.21
CA GLY A 227 15.94 7.09 12.60
C GLY A 227 15.32 7.43 13.97
N GLU A 228 15.70 8.55 14.60
CA GLU A 228 15.14 8.96 15.88
C GLU A 228 13.64 9.24 15.77
N GLU A 229 12.86 8.84 16.79
CA GLU A 229 11.42 9.11 16.84
C GLU A 229 11.18 10.59 17.10
N VAL A 230 10.57 11.28 16.13
CA VAL A 230 10.15 12.68 16.28
C VAL A 230 8.83 12.71 17.04
N TRP A 231 7.86 11.91 16.62
CA TRP A 231 6.60 11.70 17.34
C TRP A 231 6.02 10.31 17.10
N MET A 232 5.12 9.91 17.99
CA MET A 232 4.29 8.71 17.88
C MET A 232 2.86 9.06 18.28
N ARG A 233 1.89 8.61 17.48
CA ARG A 233 0.46 8.80 17.73
C ARG A 233 -0.28 7.45 17.77
N PRO A 234 -0.91 7.09 18.89
CA PRO A 234 -1.82 5.93 18.92
C PRO A 234 -3.20 6.29 18.34
N PHE A 235 -3.87 5.32 17.71
CA PHE A 235 -5.20 5.49 17.11
C PHE A 235 -6.34 4.80 17.89
N VAL A 236 -6.09 4.42 19.14
CA VAL A 236 -7.15 4.06 20.09
C VAL A 236 -7.35 5.24 21.04
N GLU A 237 -8.59 5.72 21.15
CA GLU A 237 -8.96 6.89 21.96
C GLU A 237 -8.45 6.78 23.41
N GLY A 238 -8.00 7.91 23.97
CA GLY A 238 -7.48 8.02 25.33
C GLY A 238 -6.01 7.58 25.50
N HIS A 239 -5.40 6.90 24.52
CA HIS A 239 -4.00 6.50 24.62
C HIS A 239 -3.04 7.69 24.45
N MET A 240 -1.94 7.68 25.21
CA MET A 240 -0.95 8.75 25.24
C MET A 240 -0.02 8.72 24.01
N GLY A 241 0.10 9.86 23.33
CA GLY A 241 1.08 10.10 22.28
C GLY A 241 2.47 10.46 22.83
N ARG A 242 3.45 10.54 21.93
CA ARG A 242 4.80 11.01 22.27
C ARG A 242 5.29 12.07 21.28
N LEU A 243 6.11 12.99 21.77
CA LEU A 243 6.80 14.01 20.99
C LEU A 243 8.19 14.24 21.59
N ASN A 244 9.23 14.15 20.75
CA ASN A 244 10.64 14.30 21.14
C ASN A 244 11.04 13.38 22.32
N GLY A 245 10.62 12.11 22.26
CA GLY A 245 10.98 11.09 23.26
C GLY A 245 10.28 11.22 24.63
N LYS A 246 9.29 12.11 24.76
CA LYS A 246 8.48 12.29 25.98
C LYS A 246 7.01 12.10 25.68
N ASP A 247 6.23 11.78 26.72
CA ASP A 247 4.77 11.81 26.63
C ASP A 247 4.30 13.20 26.18
N SER A 248 3.31 13.24 25.29
CA SER A 248 2.73 14.46 24.74
C SER A 248 1.27 14.61 25.16
N THR A 249 0.34 14.27 24.26
CA THR A 249 -1.10 14.44 24.45
C THR A 249 -1.83 13.12 24.23
N PRO A 250 -2.95 12.86 24.95
CA PRO A 250 -3.81 11.73 24.61
C PRO A 250 -4.44 11.94 23.23
N THR A 251 -4.75 10.85 22.52
CA THR A 251 -5.57 10.93 21.31
C THR A 251 -7.04 11.03 21.71
N GLY A 252 -7.68 12.16 21.44
CA GLY A 252 -9.08 12.37 21.81
C GLY A 252 -9.29 12.61 23.29
N ASP A 253 -10.46 12.22 23.80
CA ASP A 253 -10.77 12.33 25.23
C ASP A 253 -10.00 11.26 26.02
N VAL A 254 -9.29 11.67 27.07
CA VAL A 254 -8.55 10.78 27.96
C VAL A 254 -9.45 9.73 28.63
N LYS A 255 -10.75 10.05 28.80
CA LYS A 255 -11.74 9.11 29.33
C LYS A 255 -12.21 8.09 28.30
N ALA A 256 -11.86 8.21 27.03
CA ALA A 256 -12.24 7.32 25.95
C ALA A 256 -13.72 6.87 26.01
N PRO A 257 -14.70 7.80 25.94
CA PRO A 257 -16.12 7.50 26.15
C PRO A 257 -16.70 6.54 25.10
N SER A 258 -16.07 6.44 23.92
CA SER A 258 -16.47 5.50 22.86
C SER A 258 -16.12 4.03 23.19
N TRP A 259 -15.37 3.81 24.28
CA TRP A 259 -15.00 2.49 24.81
C TRP A 259 -15.68 2.26 26.16
N PRO A 260 -16.33 1.09 26.38
CA PRO A 260 -17.08 0.84 27.60
C PRO A 260 -16.24 0.93 28.87
N GLU A 261 -16.84 1.44 29.95
CA GLU A 261 -16.23 1.46 31.27
C GLU A 261 -16.28 0.08 31.93
N ASP A 262 -15.23 -0.24 32.69
CA ASP A 262 -15.25 -1.33 33.67
C ASP A 262 -14.59 -0.84 34.96
N LYS A 263 -15.42 -0.60 35.99
CA LYS A 263 -14.97 -0.08 37.29
C LYS A 263 -14.08 -1.07 38.06
N ASN A 264 -14.11 -2.34 37.67
CA ASN A 264 -13.31 -3.39 38.31
C ASN A 264 -11.98 -3.62 37.58
N SER A 265 -11.78 -3.00 36.41
CA SER A 265 -10.54 -3.06 35.65
C SER A 265 -9.53 -2.03 36.14
N PRO A 266 -8.22 -2.34 36.18
CA PRO A 266 -7.18 -1.38 36.59
C PRO A 266 -7.09 -0.15 35.69
N THR A 267 -7.58 -0.23 34.44
CA THR A 267 -7.61 0.91 33.50
C THR A 267 -8.90 1.72 33.59
N GLY A 268 -9.90 1.26 34.36
CA GLY A 268 -11.28 1.79 34.33
C GLY A 268 -12.04 1.49 33.04
N LYS A 269 -11.46 0.70 32.13
CA LYS A 269 -12.02 0.32 30.83
C LYS A 269 -12.05 -1.19 30.65
N VAL A 270 -12.93 -1.64 29.77
CA VAL A 270 -12.95 -3.05 29.33
C VAL A 270 -11.60 -3.47 28.72
N GLU A 271 -11.25 -4.76 28.84
CA GLU A 271 -9.96 -5.31 28.40
C GLU A 271 -9.63 -4.96 26.94
N ALA A 272 -10.65 -4.97 26.06
CA ALA A 272 -10.50 -4.65 24.64
C ALA A 272 -9.89 -3.26 24.39
N TRP A 273 -10.05 -2.28 25.28
CA TRP A 273 -9.45 -0.94 25.11
C TRP A 273 -7.92 -1.00 25.09
N SER A 274 -7.30 -1.82 25.94
CA SER A 274 -5.84 -2.01 25.98
C SER A 274 -5.29 -2.78 24.76
N HIS A 275 -6.19 -3.41 24.00
CA HIS A 275 -5.93 -4.29 22.86
C HIS A 275 -6.72 -3.84 21.61
N GLY A 276 -6.98 -2.53 21.52
CA GLY A 276 -8.07 -1.96 20.72
C GLY A 276 -7.84 -1.86 19.21
N GLY A 277 -6.71 -2.31 18.67
CA GLY A 277 -6.45 -2.30 17.22
C GLY A 277 -6.16 -0.90 16.67
N GLY A 278 -6.75 -0.56 15.53
CA GLY A 278 -6.55 0.74 14.87
C GLY A 278 -5.21 0.90 14.16
N ALA A 279 -4.49 -0.19 13.86
CA ALA A 279 -3.15 -0.12 13.30
C ALA A 279 -3.16 0.43 11.85
N PRO A 280 -2.37 1.46 11.53
CA PRO A 280 -2.26 2.01 10.17
C PRO A 280 -1.27 1.18 9.34
N TRP A 281 -1.68 0.01 8.86
CA TRP A 281 -0.76 -0.97 8.28
C TRP A 281 -0.47 -0.78 6.78
N GLN A 282 -1.11 0.18 6.13
CA GLN A 282 -0.85 0.59 4.75
C GLN A 282 0.12 1.79 4.70
N SER A 283 -0.18 2.84 3.93
CA SER A 283 0.71 3.97 3.66
C SER A 283 -0.05 5.29 3.71
N ALA A 284 0.64 6.36 4.09
CA ALA A 284 0.07 7.70 4.14
C ALA A 284 0.20 8.43 2.80
N SER A 285 -0.82 9.22 2.46
CA SER A 285 -0.77 10.30 1.47
C SER A 285 -0.39 11.62 2.17
N PHE A 286 0.03 12.62 1.40
CA PHE A 286 0.44 13.91 1.96
C PHE A 286 -0.07 15.10 1.12
N ASP A 287 -0.76 16.00 1.78
CA ASP A 287 -1.18 17.29 1.23
C ASP A 287 -0.28 18.41 1.77
N ALA A 288 0.62 18.90 0.91
CA ALA A 288 1.54 19.98 1.24
C ALA A 288 0.83 21.34 1.40
N GLU A 289 -0.31 21.56 0.73
CA GLU A 289 -1.04 22.83 0.79
C GLU A 289 -1.68 23.04 2.17
N THR A 290 -2.20 21.96 2.75
CA THR A 290 -2.83 21.99 4.08
C THR A 290 -1.90 21.53 5.20
N ASN A 291 -0.66 21.15 4.87
CA ASN A 291 0.31 20.53 5.77
C ASN A 291 -0.33 19.38 6.58
N THR A 292 -0.84 18.37 5.87
CA THR A 292 -1.60 17.27 6.46
C THR A 292 -1.08 15.93 5.96
N ILE A 293 -0.68 15.06 6.88
CA ILE A 293 -0.51 13.63 6.62
C ILE A 293 -1.90 12.99 6.65
N ILE A 294 -2.27 12.23 5.63
CA ILE A 294 -3.59 11.62 5.50
C ILE A 294 -3.41 10.10 5.45
N VAL A 295 -3.95 9.38 6.43
CA VAL A 295 -3.74 7.94 6.60
C VAL A 295 -4.99 7.26 7.12
N GLY A 296 -5.19 5.99 6.77
CA GLY A 296 -6.25 5.16 7.33
C GLY A 296 -5.84 4.47 8.63
N ALA A 297 -6.79 4.25 9.53
CA ALA A 297 -6.65 3.44 10.73
C ALA A 297 -7.42 2.12 10.56
N GLY A 298 -6.79 1.00 10.89
CA GLY A 298 -7.39 -0.33 10.71
C GLY A 298 -8.54 -0.64 11.68
N ASN A 299 -9.02 -1.88 11.63
CA ASN A 299 -10.09 -2.42 12.46
C ASN A 299 -9.81 -2.34 13.97
N PRO A 300 -10.85 -2.25 14.81
CA PRO A 300 -10.72 -2.42 16.25
C PRO A 300 -10.49 -3.89 16.64
N GLY A 301 -9.77 -4.10 17.74
CA GLY A 301 -9.55 -5.41 18.34
C GLY A 301 -10.42 -5.63 19.59
N PRO A 302 -11.04 -6.82 19.79
CA PRO A 302 -11.13 -7.95 18.86
C PRO A 302 -12.23 -7.70 17.80
N TRP A 303 -12.36 -8.62 16.83
CA TRP A 303 -13.44 -8.57 15.83
C TRP A 303 -14.82 -8.64 16.49
N ASN A 304 -14.96 -9.44 17.56
CA ASN A 304 -16.18 -9.56 18.34
C ASN A 304 -16.65 -8.20 18.93
N THR A 305 -17.73 -7.66 18.36
CA THR A 305 -18.35 -6.37 18.75
C THR A 305 -18.83 -6.33 20.21
N TRP A 306 -19.27 -7.45 20.79
CA TRP A 306 -19.76 -7.49 22.17
C TRP A 306 -18.64 -7.31 23.21
N ALA A 307 -17.38 -7.62 22.87
CA ALA A 307 -16.24 -7.32 23.74
C ALA A 307 -15.94 -5.81 23.84
N ARG A 308 -16.46 -5.02 22.88
CA ARG A 308 -16.31 -3.56 22.79
C ARG A 308 -17.63 -2.83 23.03
N THR A 309 -18.64 -3.53 23.54
CA THR A 309 -19.96 -2.98 23.89
C THR A 309 -20.22 -3.24 25.37
N ALA A 310 -20.84 -2.29 26.08
CA ALA A 310 -21.23 -2.53 27.46
C ALA A 310 -22.18 -3.75 27.56
N LYS A 311 -22.10 -4.51 28.65
CA LYS A 311 -22.97 -5.69 28.86
C LYS A 311 -24.45 -5.27 28.80
N GLY A 312 -25.20 -5.87 27.87
CA GLY A 312 -26.61 -5.53 27.63
C GLY A 312 -26.84 -4.15 26.99
N GLY A 313 -25.78 -3.45 26.58
CA GLY A 313 -25.85 -2.18 25.87
C GLY A 313 -25.98 -2.34 24.36
N ASN A 314 -26.03 -1.21 23.66
CA ASN A 314 -26.15 -1.14 22.21
C ASN A 314 -24.79 -0.83 21.55
N PRO A 315 -24.30 -1.64 20.59
CA PRO A 315 -23.06 -1.34 19.86
C PRO A 315 -23.01 0.04 19.20
N HIS A 316 -24.17 0.60 18.81
CA HIS A 316 -24.26 1.93 18.21
C HIS A 316 -23.88 3.09 19.15
N ASP A 317 -23.81 2.84 20.47
CA ASP A 317 -23.38 3.83 21.46
C ASP A 317 -21.85 3.85 21.67
N TYR A 318 -21.10 2.90 21.08
CA TYR A 318 -19.68 2.68 21.34
C TYR A 318 -18.84 2.63 20.06
N ASP A 319 -18.51 3.80 19.51
CA ASP A 319 -17.87 3.92 18.19
C ASP A 319 -16.49 3.25 18.04
N SER A 320 -15.82 2.88 19.14
CA SER A 320 -14.44 2.34 19.12
C SER A 320 -13.43 3.30 18.47
N LEU A 321 -13.48 4.61 18.80
CA LEU A 321 -12.60 5.60 18.18
C LEU A 321 -11.12 5.29 18.46
N TYR A 322 -10.19 5.49 17.52
CA TYR A 322 -10.30 6.10 16.18
C TYR A 322 -10.10 5.04 15.07
N THR A 323 -10.72 3.87 15.20
CA THR A 323 -10.53 2.72 14.28
C THR A 323 -11.44 2.77 13.04
N SER A 324 -11.05 2.06 11.98
CA SER A 324 -11.79 1.92 10.71
C SER A 324 -12.24 3.26 10.13
N GLY A 325 -11.26 4.11 9.82
CA GLY A 325 -11.49 5.47 9.37
C GLY A 325 -10.25 6.14 8.81
N GLN A 326 -10.43 7.32 8.23
CA GLN A 326 -9.36 8.16 7.71
C GLN A 326 -9.04 9.33 8.64
N VAL A 327 -7.75 9.53 8.89
CA VAL A 327 -7.20 10.48 9.85
C VAL A 327 -6.36 11.53 9.13
N GLY A 328 -6.65 12.81 9.36
CA GLY A 328 -5.74 13.91 9.05
C GLY A 328 -4.85 14.20 10.25
N VAL A 329 -3.52 14.19 10.07
CA VAL A 329 -2.54 14.34 11.14
C VAL A 329 -1.61 15.53 10.84
N ASP A 330 -1.33 16.35 11.86
CA ASP A 330 -0.34 17.44 11.77
C ASP A 330 1.08 16.86 11.79
N PRO A 331 1.93 17.12 10.77
CA PRO A 331 3.26 16.55 10.70
C PRO A 331 4.24 17.10 11.75
N SER A 332 3.97 18.27 12.34
CA SER A 332 4.85 18.89 13.34
C SER A 332 4.75 18.22 14.71
N THR A 333 3.56 17.73 15.08
CA THR A 333 3.28 17.20 16.43
C THR A 333 2.75 15.77 16.45
N GLY A 334 2.29 15.25 15.31
CA GLY A 334 1.58 13.97 15.25
C GLY A 334 0.16 14.03 15.82
N GLU A 335 -0.43 15.21 16.01
CA GLU A 335 -1.80 15.36 16.52
C GLU A 335 -2.86 15.21 15.42
N VAL A 336 -4.02 14.69 15.79
CA VAL A 336 -5.16 14.51 14.89
C VAL A 336 -5.82 15.86 14.62
N LYS A 337 -5.95 16.24 13.35
CA LYS A 337 -6.64 17.44 12.86
C LYS A 337 -8.12 17.17 12.59
N TRP A 338 -8.42 16.03 12.00
CA TRP A 338 -9.78 15.59 11.69
C TRP A 338 -9.82 14.07 11.55
N PHE A 339 -11.00 13.49 11.72
CA PHE A 339 -11.26 12.06 11.55
C PHE A 339 -12.63 11.86 10.91
N TYR A 340 -12.69 10.95 9.95
CA TYR A 340 -13.95 10.44 9.40
C TYR A 340 -13.95 8.91 9.51
N GLN A 341 -14.93 8.38 10.23
CA GLN A 341 -15.05 6.94 10.48
C GLN A 341 -15.90 6.27 9.39
N HIS A 342 -15.37 5.23 8.75
CA HIS A 342 -16.08 4.49 7.71
C HIS A 342 -17.07 3.49 8.32
N THR A 343 -16.65 2.78 9.37
CA THR A 343 -17.44 1.73 10.03
C THR A 343 -17.37 1.89 11.56
N PRO A 344 -18.28 2.66 12.19
CA PRO A 344 -18.35 2.77 13.65
C PRO A 344 -18.65 1.41 14.31
N ASN A 345 -17.97 1.13 15.43
CA ASN A 345 -18.02 -0.18 16.09
C ASN A 345 -17.93 -1.34 15.10
N ASP A 346 -16.92 -1.33 14.22
CA ASP A 346 -16.72 -2.35 13.19
C ASP A 346 -16.78 -3.77 13.79
N ALA A 347 -17.72 -4.58 13.31
CA ALA A 347 -17.99 -5.92 13.78
C ALA A 347 -17.48 -7.02 12.84
N TRP A 348 -16.91 -6.65 11.69
CA TRP A 348 -16.69 -7.56 10.56
C TRP A 348 -15.25 -7.55 10.05
N ASP A 349 -14.33 -6.88 10.76
CA ASP A 349 -12.97 -6.63 10.26
C ASP A 349 -12.96 -5.95 8.88
N PHE A 350 -13.84 -4.96 8.73
CA PHE A 350 -13.75 -4.00 7.62
C PHE A 350 -12.69 -2.95 7.97
N SER A 351 -11.44 -3.40 8.07
CA SER A 351 -10.28 -2.58 8.43
C SER A 351 -10.15 -1.36 7.50
N GLY A 352 -10.69 -0.22 7.94
CA GLY A 352 -10.96 0.97 7.12
C GLY A 352 -9.75 1.83 6.77
N ASN A 353 -8.69 1.19 6.24
CA ASN A 353 -7.39 1.81 6.02
C ASN A 353 -6.83 1.65 4.61
N ASN A 354 -7.67 1.24 3.65
CA ASN A 354 -7.37 1.30 2.23
C ASN A 354 -6.87 2.71 1.85
N GLU A 355 -6.13 2.81 0.75
CA GLU A 355 -5.45 4.03 0.31
C GLU A 355 -6.40 5.23 0.16
N LEU A 356 -5.85 6.42 0.40
CA LEU A 356 -6.55 7.70 0.34
C LEU A 356 -5.98 8.53 -0.81
N VAL A 357 -6.61 8.45 -1.98
CA VAL A 357 -6.17 9.17 -3.18
C VAL A 357 -6.63 10.63 -3.08
N LEU A 358 -5.71 11.58 -3.22
CA LEU A 358 -6.02 13.00 -3.18
C LEU A 358 -6.38 13.49 -4.59
N PHE A 359 -7.53 14.15 -4.74
CA PHE A 359 -7.99 14.65 -6.02
C PHE A 359 -8.89 15.87 -5.85
N ASP A 360 -9.14 16.58 -6.94
CA ASP A 360 -10.10 17.69 -6.97
C ASP A 360 -11.46 17.17 -7.44
N TYR A 361 -12.37 17.01 -6.48
CA TYR A 361 -13.71 16.50 -6.68
C TYR A 361 -14.62 17.56 -7.28
N LYS A 362 -15.17 17.30 -8.47
CA LYS A 362 -16.23 18.12 -9.05
C LYS A 362 -17.59 17.60 -8.58
N ALA A 363 -18.20 18.31 -7.64
CA ALA A 363 -19.52 18.01 -7.10
C ALA A 363 -20.62 18.20 -8.16
N LYS A 364 -21.82 17.63 -7.89
CA LYS A 364 -22.97 17.68 -8.80
C LYS A 364 -23.46 19.11 -9.09
N ASP A 365 -23.24 20.04 -8.16
CA ASP A 365 -23.54 21.47 -8.30
C ASP A 365 -22.45 22.25 -9.05
N GLY A 366 -21.37 21.59 -9.48
CA GLY A 366 -20.24 22.19 -10.17
C GLY A 366 -19.14 22.71 -9.25
N LYS A 367 -19.31 22.69 -7.93
CA LYS A 367 -18.27 23.11 -6.97
C LYS A 367 -17.09 22.15 -7.00
N ILE A 368 -15.88 22.70 -6.96
CA ILE A 368 -14.65 21.91 -6.83
C ILE A 368 -14.28 21.83 -5.34
N VAL A 369 -14.13 20.60 -4.83
CA VAL A 369 -13.73 20.29 -3.45
C VAL A 369 -12.40 19.56 -3.47
N LYS A 370 -11.45 20.03 -2.66
CA LYS A 370 -10.20 19.32 -2.40
C LYS A 370 -10.52 18.07 -1.58
N ALA A 371 -10.48 16.89 -2.18
CA ALA A 371 -11.03 15.68 -1.60
C ALA A 371 -10.02 14.53 -1.49
N THR A 372 -10.36 13.57 -0.63
CA THR A 372 -9.87 12.20 -0.65
C THR A 372 -10.90 11.30 -1.32
N ALA A 373 -10.45 10.32 -2.09
CA ALA A 373 -11.24 9.20 -2.58
C ALA A 373 -10.76 7.89 -1.94
N HIS A 374 -11.71 7.06 -1.54
CA HIS A 374 -11.44 5.83 -0.79
C HIS A 374 -12.50 4.76 -1.07
N ALA A 375 -12.09 3.62 -1.64
CA ALA A 375 -12.94 2.44 -1.77
C ALA A 375 -12.66 1.49 -0.60
N ASP A 376 -13.59 1.41 0.35
CA ASP A 376 -13.36 0.73 1.62
C ASP A 376 -13.56 -0.79 1.55
N ARG A 377 -12.99 -1.52 2.51
CA ARG A 377 -13.27 -2.94 2.76
C ARG A 377 -14.78 -3.19 2.89
N ASN A 378 -15.52 -2.27 3.51
CA ASN A 378 -16.96 -2.43 3.76
C ASN A 378 -17.87 -2.36 2.51
N GLY A 379 -17.31 -2.08 1.32
CA GLY A 379 -18.02 -2.06 0.05
C GLY A 379 -18.54 -0.69 -0.41
N PHE A 380 -18.35 0.36 0.38
CA PHE A 380 -18.68 1.74 0.03
C PHE A 380 -17.46 2.54 -0.44
N PHE A 381 -17.69 3.41 -1.41
CA PHE A 381 -16.74 4.40 -1.89
C PHE A 381 -17.06 5.74 -1.22
N TYR A 382 -16.05 6.39 -0.65
CA TYR A 382 -16.17 7.63 0.10
C TYR A 382 -15.42 8.76 -0.61
N VAL A 383 -16.08 9.91 -0.71
CA VAL A 383 -15.47 11.19 -1.09
C VAL A 383 -15.56 12.12 0.10
N VAL A 384 -14.42 12.53 0.65
CA VAL A 384 -14.33 13.34 1.88
C VAL A 384 -13.48 14.57 1.62
N ASP A 385 -13.89 15.74 2.13
CA ASP A 385 -13.11 16.97 2.05
C ASP A 385 -11.83 16.84 2.89
N ARG A 386 -10.67 16.91 2.23
CA ARG A 386 -9.36 16.65 2.85
C ARG A 386 -8.91 17.77 3.79
N THR A 387 -9.58 18.92 3.80
CA THR A 387 -9.26 20.05 4.66
C THR A 387 -9.87 19.93 6.05
N ASN A 388 -10.98 19.22 6.19
CA ASN A 388 -11.79 19.21 7.41
C ASN A 388 -12.45 17.85 7.75
N GLY A 389 -12.26 16.82 6.92
CA GLY A 389 -12.80 15.48 7.16
C GLY A 389 -14.31 15.34 6.95
N LYS A 390 -15.00 16.29 6.30
CA LYS A 390 -16.44 16.22 6.06
C LYS A 390 -16.78 15.38 4.83
N LEU A 391 -17.69 14.43 5.00
CA LEU A 391 -18.23 13.63 3.92
C LEU A 391 -18.90 14.50 2.84
N GLN A 392 -18.58 14.23 1.57
CA GLN A 392 -19.17 14.90 0.40
C GLN A 392 -20.10 13.96 -0.36
N ASN A 393 -19.70 12.69 -0.51
CA ASN A 393 -20.48 11.68 -1.22
C ASN A 393 -20.09 10.28 -0.73
N ALA A 394 -21.05 9.34 -0.79
CA ALA A 394 -20.81 7.93 -0.53
C ALA A 394 -21.77 7.05 -1.35
N PHE A 395 -21.26 5.97 -1.93
CA PHE A 395 -22.04 5.05 -2.76
C PHE A 395 -21.39 3.66 -2.80
N PRO A 396 -22.14 2.57 -2.99
CA PRO A 396 -21.57 1.22 -3.09
C PRO A 396 -20.74 1.08 -4.37
N PHE A 397 -19.65 0.30 -4.31
CA PHE A 397 -18.87 -0.07 -5.50
C PHE A 397 -18.86 -1.59 -5.77
N VAL A 398 -19.40 -2.39 -4.85
CA VAL A 398 -19.67 -3.82 -5.01
C VAL A 398 -21.17 -4.09 -4.80
N ASP A 399 -21.61 -5.25 -5.27
CA ASP A 399 -23.02 -5.62 -5.30
C ASP A 399 -23.40 -6.43 -4.04
N ASN A 400 -24.70 -6.44 -3.73
CA ASN A 400 -25.28 -7.27 -2.67
C ASN A 400 -24.61 -7.08 -1.29
N ILE A 401 -24.33 -5.82 -0.91
CA ILE A 401 -23.92 -5.48 0.46
C ILE A 401 -25.09 -5.78 1.41
N THR A 402 -24.84 -6.57 2.46
CA THR A 402 -25.90 -7.00 3.40
C THR A 402 -25.86 -6.25 4.72
N TRP A 403 -24.69 -5.79 5.18
CA TRP A 403 -24.53 -5.24 6.53
C TRP A 403 -25.17 -3.86 6.72
N ALA A 404 -25.20 -3.04 5.67
CA ALA A 404 -25.82 -1.72 5.66
C ALA A 404 -26.54 -1.45 4.33
N SER A 405 -27.60 -0.66 4.40
CA SER A 405 -28.40 -0.28 3.23
C SER A 405 -27.76 0.87 2.43
N HIS A 406 -27.21 1.86 3.12
CA HIS A 406 -26.54 3.04 2.55
C HIS A 406 -25.75 3.79 3.64
N ILE A 407 -24.98 4.79 3.21
CA ILE A 407 -24.40 5.80 4.10
C ILE A 407 -25.32 7.03 4.09
N ASP A 408 -25.83 7.43 5.26
CA ASP A 408 -26.63 8.64 5.39
C ASP A 408 -25.71 9.87 5.31
N LEU A 409 -25.83 10.66 4.25
CA LEU A 409 -24.94 11.80 4.00
C LEU A 409 -25.06 12.93 5.04
N LYS A 410 -26.17 12.98 5.79
CA LYS A 410 -26.40 14.02 6.80
C LYS A 410 -25.66 13.72 8.10
N SER A 411 -25.79 12.49 8.61
CA SER A 411 -25.10 12.02 9.81
C SER A 411 -23.66 11.57 9.52
N GLY A 412 -23.38 11.20 8.27
CA GLY A 412 -22.11 10.60 7.86
C GLY A 412 -21.96 9.14 8.25
N ARG A 413 -23.00 8.50 8.81
CA ARG A 413 -22.97 7.14 9.35
C ARG A 413 -23.63 6.11 8.40
N PRO A 414 -23.22 4.83 8.48
CA PRO A 414 -23.96 3.74 7.86
C PRO A 414 -25.34 3.57 8.48
N VAL A 415 -26.33 3.26 7.64
CA VAL A 415 -27.65 2.78 8.06
C VAL A 415 -27.63 1.25 8.01
N GLU A 416 -27.22 0.65 9.12
CA GLU A 416 -27.07 -0.81 9.27
C GLU A 416 -28.41 -1.55 9.09
N ASN A 417 -28.35 -2.73 8.46
CA ASN A 417 -29.49 -3.62 8.33
C ASN A 417 -29.64 -4.48 9.60
N GLU A 418 -30.89 -4.74 10.00
CA GLU A 418 -31.18 -5.52 11.21
C GLU A 418 -30.59 -6.95 11.14
N GLY A 419 -30.07 -7.43 12.27
CA GLY A 419 -29.57 -8.81 12.38
C GLY A 419 -28.19 -9.08 11.75
N GLN A 420 -27.49 -8.06 11.27
CA GLN A 420 -26.18 -8.21 10.61
C GLN A 420 -24.99 -8.25 11.58
N ARG A 421 -25.19 -7.93 12.86
CA ARG A 421 -24.23 -8.20 13.94
C ARG A 421 -24.55 -9.59 14.52
N PRO A 422 -23.69 -10.63 14.31
CA PRO A 422 -24.05 -12.02 14.63
C PRO A 422 -24.33 -12.25 16.13
N PRO A 423 -25.46 -12.78 16.60
CA PRO A 423 -25.77 -12.81 18.04
C PRO A 423 -24.74 -13.56 18.90
N LEU A 424 -24.66 -13.21 20.19
CA LEU A 424 -23.94 -13.97 21.22
C LEU A 424 -24.41 -15.43 21.30
N PRO A 425 -23.58 -16.37 21.80
CA PRO A 425 -23.99 -17.74 22.07
C PRO A 425 -25.14 -17.81 23.07
N GLU A 426 -26.12 -18.68 22.80
CA GLU A 426 -27.15 -19.02 23.80
C GLU A 426 -26.50 -19.72 25.01
N PRO A 427 -27.05 -19.60 26.23
CA PRO A 427 -26.47 -20.24 27.42
C PRO A 427 -26.16 -21.73 27.21
N GLY A 428 -24.91 -22.12 27.45
CA GLY A 428 -24.42 -23.49 27.26
C GLY A 428 -23.91 -23.82 25.86
N GLN A 429 -24.04 -22.91 24.88
CA GLN A 429 -23.44 -23.03 23.56
C GLN A 429 -22.05 -22.40 23.53
N LYS A 430 -21.17 -22.94 22.69
CA LYS A 430 -19.79 -22.43 22.49
C LYS A 430 -19.67 -21.42 21.35
N GLN A 431 -20.69 -21.33 20.50
CA GLN A 431 -20.73 -20.43 19.36
C GLN A 431 -22.14 -19.84 19.18
N GLY A 432 -22.21 -18.62 18.64
CA GLY A 432 -23.46 -17.98 18.25
C GLY A 432 -24.05 -18.57 16.97
N LYS A 433 -25.25 -18.09 16.63
CA LYS A 433 -25.87 -18.42 15.34
C LYS A 433 -25.13 -17.68 14.22
N ALA A 434 -24.80 -18.41 13.15
CA ALA A 434 -24.19 -17.83 11.97
C ALA A 434 -25.19 -16.95 11.19
N VAL A 435 -24.68 -15.85 10.63
CA VAL A 435 -25.39 -14.98 9.69
C VAL A 435 -24.59 -14.85 8.41
N GLU A 436 -25.27 -14.65 7.29
CA GLU A 436 -24.60 -14.39 6.00
C GLU A 436 -24.29 -12.90 5.87
N VAL A 437 -23.03 -12.57 5.59
CA VAL A 437 -22.54 -11.19 5.46
C VAL A 437 -21.83 -10.99 4.13
N SER A 438 -22.09 -9.86 3.48
CA SER A 438 -21.37 -9.37 2.30
C SER A 438 -21.12 -7.86 2.41
N PRO A 439 -19.90 -7.37 2.10
CA PRO A 439 -18.70 -8.17 1.78
C PRO A 439 -18.23 -9.00 3.00
N PRO A 440 -17.38 -10.02 2.82
CA PRO A 440 -16.72 -10.71 3.92
C PRO A 440 -15.59 -9.84 4.49
N PHE A 441 -14.93 -10.23 5.59
CA PHE A 441 -13.82 -9.45 6.18
C PHE A 441 -12.69 -9.11 5.19
N LEU A 442 -12.41 -9.96 4.19
CA LEU A 442 -11.45 -9.66 3.11
C LEU A 442 -11.86 -8.45 2.26
N GLY A 443 -13.13 -8.05 2.30
CA GLY A 443 -13.69 -6.79 1.85
C GLY A 443 -14.11 -6.76 0.38
N GLY A 444 -14.88 -5.73 0.02
CA GLY A 444 -15.16 -5.40 -1.39
C GLY A 444 -13.89 -4.98 -2.14
N LYS A 445 -12.95 -4.33 -1.43
CA LYS A 445 -11.57 -4.09 -1.85
C LYS A 445 -10.63 -4.28 -0.65
N ASN A 446 -9.50 -4.95 -0.85
CA ASN A 446 -8.49 -5.09 0.19
C ASN A 446 -7.41 -4.00 0.05
N TRP A 447 -6.18 -4.26 0.47
CA TRP A 447 -5.08 -3.31 0.42
C TRP A 447 -4.69 -2.90 -1.00
N ASN A 448 -4.97 -3.76 -1.98
CA ASN A 448 -4.54 -3.62 -3.35
C ASN A 448 -5.17 -2.34 -3.96
N PRO A 449 -4.34 -1.38 -4.39
CA PRO A 449 -4.83 -0.01 -4.54
C PRO A 449 -5.46 0.28 -5.91
N MET A 450 -6.46 1.16 -5.92
CA MET A 450 -7.05 1.72 -7.14
C MET A 450 -6.15 2.78 -7.80
N ALA A 451 -6.47 3.15 -9.04
CA ALA A 451 -5.84 4.25 -9.77
C ALA A 451 -6.88 5.30 -10.21
N TYR A 452 -6.44 6.53 -10.46
CA TYR A 452 -7.28 7.61 -10.99
C TYR A 452 -6.71 8.14 -12.31
N SER A 453 -7.54 8.25 -13.35
CA SER A 453 -7.14 8.93 -14.60
C SER A 453 -7.56 10.39 -14.57
N GLN A 454 -6.58 11.28 -14.77
CA GLN A 454 -6.83 12.71 -14.91
C GLN A 454 -7.57 13.06 -16.21
N ASP A 455 -7.50 12.18 -17.22
CA ASP A 455 -8.16 12.39 -18.52
C ASP A 455 -9.65 12.00 -18.48
N THR A 456 -9.98 10.87 -17.87
CA THR A 456 -11.38 10.38 -17.82
C THR A 456 -12.13 10.86 -16.58
N GLY A 457 -11.41 11.22 -15.51
CA GLY A 457 -11.99 11.54 -14.21
C GLY A 457 -12.53 10.33 -13.46
N LEU A 458 -12.18 9.10 -13.86
CA LEU A 458 -12.66 7.85 -13.29
C LEU A 458 -11.63 7.22 -12.33
N PHE A 459 -12.15 6.48 -11.36
CA PHE A 459 -11.37 5.59 -10.49
C PHE A 459 -11.47 4.15 -10.97
N TYR A 460 -10.35 3.44 -11.06
CA TYR A 460 -10.30 2.03 -11.49
C TYR A 460 -10.05 1.13 -10.28
N VAL A 461 -11.10 0.46 -9.82
CA VAL A 461 -11.15 -0.23 -8.52
C VAL A 461 -11.01 -1.74 -8.72
N PRO A 462 -9.93 -2.38 -8.22
CA PRO A 462 -9.75 -3.83 -8.26
C PRO A 462 -10.51 -4.50 -7.09
N ALA A 463 -11.80 -4.76 -7.28
CA ALA A 463 -12.73 -5.24 -6.27
C ALA A 463 -13.02 -6.75 -6.38
N ASN A 464 -13.82 -7.28 -5.43
CA ASN A 464 -14.21 -8.69 -5.37
C ASN A 464 -15.69 -8.86 -4.96
N HIS A 465 -16.37 -9.82 -5.60
CA HIS A 465 -17.72 -10.29 -5.26
C HIS A 465 -17.67 -11.64 -4.55
N TRP A 466 -18.02 -11.61 -3.27
CA TRP A 466 -17.98 -12.76 -2.34
C TRP A 466 -18.72 -12.39 -1.06
N LYS A 467 -18.90 -13.37 -0.18
CA LYS A 467 -19.64 -13.27 1.08
C LYS A 467 -19.10 -14.26 2.09
N GLU A 468 -19.63 -14.28 3.31
CA GLU A 468 -19.27 -15.28 4.32
C GLU A 468 -20.43 -15.67 5.23
N ASP A 469 -20.33 -16.87 5.82
CA ASP A 469 -21.02 -17.15 7.07
C ASP A 469 -20.15 -16.61 8.22
N TYR A 470 -20.75 -15.90 9.17
CA TYR A 470 -20.05 -15.25 10.28
C TYR A 470 -20.77 -15.50 11.61
N TRP A 471 -20.05 -15.91 12.65
CA TRP A 471 -20.63 -16.23 13.97
C TRP A 471 -19.72 -15.84 15.13
N THR A 472 -20.31 -15.70 16.32
CA THR A 472 -19.58 -15.34 17.54
C THR A 472 -18.94 -16.56 18.20
N GLU A 473 -17.78 -16.35 18.77
CA GLU A 473 -17.09 -17.31 19.64
C GLU A 473 -16.63 -16.61 20.93
N GLU A 474 -16.20 -17.39 21.91
CA GLU A 474 -15.58 -16.84 23.12
C GLU A 474 -14.28 -16.09 22.77
N VAL A 475 -14.01 -15.01 23.51
CA VAL A 475 -12.84 -14.17 23.29
C VAL A 475 -12.07 -14.00 24.58
N ASN A 476 -10.78 -14.29 24.54
CA ASN A 476 -9.85 -14.09 25.65
C ASN A 476 -8.53 -13.60 25.06
N TYR A 477 -7.97 -12.53 25.61
CA TYR A 477 -6.65 -12.08 25.18
C TYR A 477 -5.56 -13.02 25.72
N ALA A 478 -4.66 -13.43 24.83
CA ALA A 478 -3.43 -14.10 25.19
C ALA A 478 -2.27 -13.51 24.37
N LYS A 479 -1.27 -12.94 25.04
CA LYS A 479 -0.13 -12.29 24.39
C LYS A 479 0.49 -13.20 23.34
N GLY A 480 0.61 -12.71 22.10
CA GLY A 480 1.25 -13.43 20.99
C GLY A 480 0.36 -14.46 20.30
N SER A 481 -0.93 -14.55 20.66
CA SER A 481 -1.94 -15.38 19.99
C SER A 481 -3.01 -14.50 19.34
N ALA A 482 -3.75 -15.06 18.38
CA ALA A 482 -4.82 -14.33 17.70
C ALA A 482 -5.96 -13.96 18.66
N TYR A 483 -6.56 -12.78 18.46
CA TYR A 483 -7.56 -12.14 19.30
C TYR A 483 -8.77 -11.73 18.45
N LEU A 484 -9.54 -12.73 17.97
CA LEU A 484 -10.64 -12.54 17.02
C LEU A 484 -12.01 -12.59 17.71
N GLY A 485 -12.30 -13.69 18.41
CA GLY A 485 -13.60 -13.92 19.06
C GLY A 485 -14.77 -14.18 18.10
N MET A 486 -14.47 -14.55 16.86
CA MET A 486 -15.44 -14.80 15.80
C MET A 486 -14.96 -15.98 14.94
N GLY A 487 -15.89 -16.81 14.47
CA GLY A 487 -15.65 -17.80 13.43
C GLY A 487 -16.26 -17.34 12.10
N PHE A 488 -15.66 -17.80 11.00
CA PHE A 488 -16.02 -17.36 9.65
C PHE A 488 -15.84 -18.46 8.60
N ARG A 489 -16.56 -18.34 7.49
CA ARG A 489 -16.32 -19.12 6.28
C ARG A 489 -16.68 -18.29 5.04
N ILE A 490 -15.65 -17.87 4.30
CA ILE A 490 -15.83 -17.13 3.05
C ILE A 490 -16.32 -18.07 1.94
N LYS A 491 -17.29 -17.59 1.16
CA LYS A 491 -17.94 -18.25 0.04
C LYS A 491 -18.01 -17.32 -1.17
N ARG A 492 -18.11 -17.92 -2.35
CA ARG A 492 -18.39 -17.19 -3.60
C ARG A 492 -19.79 -16.58 -3.59
N MET A 493 -19.95 -15.46 -4.28
CA MET A 493 -21.27 -14.84 -4.52
C MET A 493 -21.88 -15.31 -5.85
N TYR A 494 -21.06 -15.33 -6.91
CA TYR A 494 -21.47 -15.69 -8.27
C TYR A 494 -20.71 -16.92 -8.77
N ASP A 495 -21.34 -17.69 -9.67
CA ASP A 495 -20.78 -18.92 -10.22
C ASP A 495 -19.76 -18.71 -11.35
N ASP A 496 -19.78 -17.54 -11.99
CA ASP A 496 -18.95 -17.21 -13.15
C ASP A 496 -17.70 -16.38 -12.82
N HIS A 497 -17.68 -15.67 -11.68
CA HIS A 497 -16.55 -14.79 -11.31
C HIS A 497 -16.41 -14.58 -9.80
N VAL A 498 -15.25 -14.03 -9.40
CA VAL A 498 -15.00 -13.50 -8.05
C VAL A 498 -14.42 -12.09 -8.17
N GLY A 499 -13.33 -11.92 -8.90
CA GLY A 499 -12.71 -10.63 -9.13
C GLY A 499 -13.55 -9.74 -10.04
N THR A 500 -13.57 -8.43 -9.74
CA THR A 500 -14.20 -7.43 -10.60
C THR A 500 -13.37 -6.15 -10.65
N LEU A 501 -12.98 -5.73 -11.84
CA LEU A 501 -12.35 -4.43 -12.07
C LEU A 501 -13.42 -3.46 -12.57
N ARG A 502 -13.70 -2.41 -11.79
CA ARG A 502 -14.75 -1.42 -12.10
C ARG A 502 -14.17 -0.04 -12.31
N ALA A 503 -14.65 0.66 -13.34
CA ALA A 503 -14.43 2.10 -13.47
C ALA A 503 -15.57 2.87 -12.81
N MET A 504 -15.26 3.60 -11.74
CA MET A 504 -16.21 4.33 -10.91
C MET A 504 -16.17 5.82 -11.23
N ASN A 505 -17.34 6.41 -11.45
CA ASN A 505 -17.52 7.84 -11.53
C ASN A 505 -17.75 8.42 -10.12
N PRO A 506 -16.81 9.21 -9.56
CA PRO A 506 -16.88 9.68 -8.17
C PRO A 506 -18.02 10.67 -7.92
N THR A 507 -18.53 11.35 -8.97
CA THR A 507 -19.59 12.34 -8.86
C THR A 507 -20.98 11.69 -8.84
N THR A 508 -21.19 10.66 -9.65
CA THR A 508 -22.51 10.02 -9.80
C THR A 508 -22.65 8.74 -9.00
N GLY A 509 -21.54 8.07 -8.67
CA GLY A 509 -21.52 6.74 -8.08
C GLY A 509 -21.74 5.61 -9.09
N LYS A 510 -21.79 5.92 -10.39
CA LYS A 510 -22.04 4.95 -11.45
C LYS A 510 -20.78 4.13 -11.77
N VAL A 511 -20.98 2.82 -11.98
CA VAL A 511 -20.02 1.95 -12.68
C VAL A 511 -20.10 2.24 -14.18
N GLU A 512 -19.05 2.83 -14.77
CA GLU A 512 -19.03 3.17 -16.19
C GLU A 512 -18.71 1.96 -17.07
N TRP A 513 -17.87 1.05 -16.57
CA TRP A 513 -17.64 -0.27 -17.16
C TRP A 513 -17.16 -1.25 -16.09
N GLU A 514 -17.28 -2.54 -16.38
CA GLU A 514 -16.87 -3.64 -15.52
C GLU A 514 -16.15 -4.73 -16.33
N TYR A 515 -15.04 -5.24 -15.79
CA TYR A 515 -14.38 -6.46 -16.21
C TYR A 515 -14.45 -7.49 -15.08
N LYS A 516 -14.77 -8.75 -15.41
CA LYS A 516 -14.91 -9.84 -14.44
C LYS A 516 -13.79 -10.85 -14.61
N ASP A 517 -13.26 -11.30 -13.48
CA ASP A 517 -12.19 -12.28 -13.39
C ASP A 517 -12.65 -13.51 -12.59
N HIS A 518 -12.18 -14.69 -13.00
CA HIS A 518 -12.54 -15.94 -12.34
C HIS A 518 -11.99 -16.00 -10.91
N LEU A 519 -10.76 -15.52 -10.71
CA LEU A 519 -10.09 -15.50 -9.42
C LEU A 519 -10.23 -14.12 -8.74
N PRO A 520 -9.99 -14.03 -7.42
CA PRO A 520 -9.96 -12.75 -6.74
C PRO A 520 -8.93 -11.80 -7.37
N LEU A 521 -9.31 -10.53 -7.59
CA LEU A 521 -8.38 -9.47 -7.94
C LEU A 521 -7.68 -8.97 -6.68
N TRP A 522 -6.34 -9.08 -6.67
CA TRP A 522 -5.49 -8.76 -5.52
C TRP A 522 -4.26 -7.92 -5.88
N ALA A 523 -4.13 -7.50 -7.15
CA ALA A 523 -3.11 -6.58 -7.62
C ALA A 523 -3.61 -5.13 -7.55
N GLY A 524 -2.67 -4.18 -7.51
CA GLY A 524 -2.98 -2.77 -7.67
C GLY A 524 -3.14 -2.38 -9.13
N VAL A 525 -3.63 -1.16 -9.36
CA VAL A 525 -3.90 -0.63 -10.70
C VAL A 525 -2.96 0.52 -11.05
N LEU A 526 -2.60 0.64 -12.32
CA LEU A 526 -1.88 1.77 -12.93
C LEU A 526 -2.73 2.36 -14.05
N ALA A 527 -2.89 3.69 -14.10
CA ALA A 527 -3.54 4.40 -15.20
C ALA A 527 -2.54 5.30 -15.94
N THR A 528 -2.69 5.44 -17.26
CA THR A 528 -1.76 6.23 -18.10
C THR A 528 -2.49 7.11 -19.12
N ALA A 529 -1.84 8.21 -19.55
CA ALA A 529 -2.32 9.10 -20.61
C ALA A 529 -2.40 8.42 -21.99
N GLY A 530 -1.85 7.22 -22.15
CA GLY A 530 -2.03 6.37 -23.32
C GLY A 530 -3.44 5.76 -23.47
N ASN A 531 -4.42 6.21 -22.68
CA ASN A 531 -5.78 5.63 -22.59
C ASN A 531 -5.77 4.16 -22.13
N LEU A 532 -4.87 3.83 -21.19
CA LEU A 532 -4.68 2.47 -20.68
C LEU A 532 -4.79 2.39 -19.17
N VAL A 533 -5.31 1.25 -18.71
CA VAL A 533 -5.31 0.79 -17.32
C VAL A 533 -4.61 -0.57 -17.27
N PHE A 534 -3.66 -0.74 -16.36
CA PHE A 534 -2.93 -1.99 -16.15
C PHE A 534 -3.22 -2.57 -14.77
N THR A 535 -3.39 -3.90 -14.70
CA THR A 535 -3.47 -4.65 -13.43
C THR A 535 -3.03 -6.10 -13.63
N GLY A 536 -2.82 -6.81 -12.53
CA GLY A 536 -2.47 -8.22 -12.52
C GLY A 536 -3.63 -9.12 -12.06
N THR A 537 -3.64 -10.38 -12.51
CA THR A 537 -4.66 -11.38 -12.12
C THR A 537 -4.04 -12.53 -11.32
N GLY A 538 -4.90 -13.29 -10.62
CA GLY A 538 -4.50 -14.44 -9.81
C GLY A 538 -3.88 -15.58 -10.62
N GLU A 539 -4.24 -15.70 -11.90
CA GLU A 539 -3.69 -16.68 -12.85
C GLU A 539 -2.31 -16.30 -13.38
N GLY A 540 -1.81 -15.11 -13.04
CA GLY A 540 -0.47 -14.64 -13.40
C GLY A 540 -0.38 -13.80 -14.67
N PHE A 541 -1.52 -13.26 -15.13
CA PHE A 541 -1.52 -12.33 -16.26
C PHE A 541 -1.31 -10.89 -15.78
N LEU A 542 -0.33 -10.19 -16.36
CA LEU A 542 -0.38 -8.72 -16.43
C LEU A 542 -1.27 -8.37 -17.62
N LYS A 543 -2.27 -7.51 -17.39
CA LYS A 543 -3.27 -7.14 -18.41
C LYS A 543 -3.30 -5.64 -18.63
N ALA A 544 -3.70 -5.23 -19.83
CA ALA A 544 -3.98 -3.84 -20.18
C ALA A 544 -5.40 -3.70 -20.74
N PHE A 545 -6.11 -2.70 -20.27
CA PHE A 545 -7.49 -2.40 -20.63
C PHE A 545 -7.60 -0.98 -21.22
N ASP A 546 -8.51 -0.80 -22.16
CA ASP A 546 -8.93 0.54 -22.60
C ASP A 546 -9.59 1.28 -21.42
N ALA A 547 -9.06 2.46 -21.08
CA ALA A 547 -9.46 3.20 -19.87
C ALA A 547 -10.91 3.71 -19.90
N LYS A 548 -11.53 3.82 -21.08
CA LYS A 548 -12.90 4.35 -21.27
C LYS A 548 -13.94 3.25 -21.37
N THR A 549 -13.58 2.08 -21.87
CA THR A 549 -14.53 1.01 -22.22
C THR A 549 -14.32 -0.28 -21.44
N GLY A 550 -13.18 -0.47 -20.77
CA GLY A 550 -12.88 -1.70 -20.04
C GLY A 550 -12.50 -2.88 -20.94
N LYS A 551 -12.35 -2.68 -22.25
CA LYS A 551 -11.97 -3.74 -23.18
C LYS A 551 -10.53 -4.18 -22.90
N GLU A 552 -10.31 -5.47 -22.69
CA GLU A 552 -8.96 -6.06 -22.64
C GLU A 552 -8.26 -5.90 -24.01
N LEU A 553 -7.07 -5.31 -24.02
CA LEU A 553 -6.29 -5.03 -25.23
C LEU A 553 -5.01 -5.87 -25.32
N TRP A 554 -4.48 -6.33 -24.18
CA TRP A 554 -3.24 -7.09 -24.11
C TRP A 554 -3.16 -7.85 -22.79
N GLN A 555 -2.47 -8.99 -22.82
CA GLN A 555 -2.09 -9.74 -21.62
C GLN A 555 -0.79 -10.52 -21.83
N PHE A 556 -0.06 -10.77 -20.74
CA PHE A 556 1.12 -11.64 -20.72
C PHE A 556 1.17 -12.51 -19.47
N GLN A 557 1.42 -13.82 -19.65
CA GLN A 557 1.51 -14.81 -18.58
C GLN A 557 2.92 -14.82 -17.97
N THR A 558 3.01 -14.45 -16.69
CA THR A 558 4.28 -14.28 -15.96
C THR A 558 4.74 -15.53 -15.19
N GLY A 559 3.85 -16.52 -15.05
CA GLY A 559 4.10 -17.83 -14.43
C GLY A 559 3.60 -17.98 -12.99
N SER A 560 3.20 -16.90 -12.32
CA SER A 560 2.62 -16.93 -10.96
C SER A 560 1.65 -15.76 -10.80
N GLY A 561 0.65 -15.93 -9.93
CA GLY A 561 -0.33 -14.88 -9.65
C GLY A 561 0.30 -13.55 -9.26
N ILE A 562 -0.29 -12.46 -9.73
CA ILE A 562 0.20 -11.09 -9.49
C ILE A 562 -0.63 -10.47 -8.37
N VAL A 563 0.06 -10.01 -7.32
CA VAL A 563 -0.54 -9.37 -6.14
C VAL A 563 0.17 -8.05 -5.81
N SER A 564 0.73 -7.37 -6.81
CA SER A 564 1.47 -6.11 -6.62
C SER A 564 0.93 -5.00 -7.52
N PRO A 565 1.13 -3.72 -7.16
CA PRO A 565 0.79 -2.60 -8.03
C PRO A 565 1.88 -2.42 -9.13
N PRO A 566 1.49 -2.41 -10.42
CA PRO A 566 2.42 -2.09 -11.50
C PRO A 566 2.85 -0.60 -11.45
N ILE A 567 4.03 -0.31 -12.01
CA ILE A 567 4.56 1.04 -12.18
C ILE A 567 5.00 1.27 -13.63
N THR A 568 5.24 2.52 -14.00
CA THR A 568 5.83 2.89 -15.30
C THR A 568 6.79 4.07 -15.15
N TRP A 569 7.85 4.09 -15.95
CA TRP A 569 8.82 5.18 -16.03
C TRP A 569 9.39 5.29 -17.44
N GLU A 570 10.08 6.38 -17.73
CA GLU A 570 10.81 6.61 -18.97
C GLU A 570 12.32 6.59 -18.73
N GLN A 571 13.07 5.91 -19.59
CA GLN A 571 14.52 5.95 -19.57
C GLN A 571 15.06 5.88 -21.00
N ASP A 572 16.01 6.76 -21.33
CA ASP A 572 16.60 6.87 -22.68
C ASP A 572 15.54 7.02 -23.80
N GLY A 573 14.41 7.67 -23.51
CA GLY A 573 13.31 7.86 -24.46
C GLY A 573 12.41 6.63 -24.68
N GLU A 574 12.60 5.55 -23.91
CA GLU A 574 11.72 4.38 -23.91
C GLU A 574 10.87 4.36 -22.63
N GLN A 575 9.57 4.08 -22.79
CA GLN A 575 8.66 3.83 -21.68
C GLN A 575 8.73 2.35 -21.27
N TYR A 576 8.89 2.13 -19.98
CA TYR A 576 8.93 0.83 -19.34
C TYR A 576 7.71 0.64 -18.43
N ILE A 577 7.20 -0.58 -18.35
CA ILE A 577 6.20 -1.00 -17.36
C ILE A 577 6.83 -2.11 -16.50
N GLY A 578 6.80 -1.94 -15.18
CA GLY A 578 7.35 -2.89 -14.21
C GLY A 578 6.29 -3.48 -13.29
N VAL A 579 6.41 -4.76 -12.95
CA VAL A 579 5.50 -5.44 -12.02
C VAL A 579 6.23 -6.51 -11.21
N THR A 580 5.88 -6.61 -9.93
CA THR A 580 6.36 -7.66 -9.02
C THR A 580 5.42 -8.87 -9.08
N VAL A 581 5.98 -10.07 -9.21
CA VAL A 581 5.24 -11.31 -9.49
C VAL A 581 5.52 -12.36 -8.42
N GLY A 582 4.46 -12.94 -7.87
CA GLY A 582 4.52 -14.05 -6.92
C GLY A 582 3.28 -14.09 -6.02
N TYR A 583 2.49 -15.16 -6.18
CA TYR A 583 1.20 -15.31 -5.52
C TYR A 583 1.32 -15.54 -4.00
N GLY A 584 0.39 -14.94 -3.23
CA GLY A 584 0.30 -15.09 -1.78
C GLY A 584 -0.66 -14.08 -1.15
N GLY A 585 -0.31 -13.55 0.03
CA GLY A 585 -1.17 -12.65 0.79
C GLY A 585 -2.24 -13.40 1.61
N ALA A 586 -3.36 -12.73 1.90
CA ALA A 586 -4.37 -13.25 2.83
C ALA A 586 -5.23 -14.40 2.26
N VAL A 587 -5.58 -14.36 0.97
CA VAL A 587 -6.49 -15.33 0.33
C VAL A 587 -6.12 -16.80 0.56
N PRO A 588 -4.86 -17.25 0.31
CA PRO A 588 -4.51 -18.67 0.49
C PRO A 588 -4.52 -19.14 1.96
N LEU A 589 -4.58 -18.22 2.93
CA LEU A 589 -4.58 -18.53 4.36
C LEU A 589 -5.98 -18.45 4.97
N TRP A 590 -6.76 -17.46 4.56
CA TRP A 590 -8.02 -17.09 5.19
C TRP A 590 -9.24 -17.19 4.26
N GLY A 591 -9.04 -17.54 2.99
CA GLY A 591 -10.03 -17.41 1.92
C GLY A 591 -11.20 -18.39 1.94
N GLY A 592 -11.27 -19.34 2.87
CA GLY A 592 -12.30 -20.38 2.87
C GLY A 592 -12.38 -21.10 1.52
N ASP A 593 -13.54 -21.06 0.87
CA ASP A 593 -13.73 -21.64 -0.47
C ASP A 593 -12.82 -21.01 -1.53
N MET A 594 -12.45 -19.73 -1.38
CA MET A 594 -11.51 -19.06 -2.30
C MET A 594 -10.07 -19.53 -2.12
N ALA A 595 -9.68 -20.03 -0.93
CA ALA A 595 -8.36 -20.63 -0.74
C ALA A 595 -8.24 -21.96 -1.50
N GLU A 596 -9.32 -22.76 -1.53
CA GLU A 596 -9.36 -23.98 -2.34
C GLU A 596 -9.40 -23.66 -3.83
N LEU A 597 -10.15 -22.63 -4.25
CA LEU A 597 -10.20 -22.17 -5.64
C LEU A 597 -8.81 -21.75 -6.16
N THR A 598 -8.00 -21.09 -5.33
CA THR A 598 -6.69 -20.55 -5.74
C THR A 598 -5.52 -21.49 -5.45
N LYS A 599 -5.77 -22.66 -4.86
CA LYS A 599 -4.76 -23.70 -4.60
C LYS A 599 -3.86 -24.09 -5.78
N PRO A 600 -4.33 -24.18 -7.04
CA PRO A 600 -3.45 -24.54 -8.16
C PRO A 600 -2.57 -23.38 -8.65
N VAL A 601 -2.76 -22.16 -8.13
CA VAL A 601 -1.91 -21.01 -8.50
C VAL A 601 -0.51 -21.21 -7.92
N ALA A 602 0.47 -21.23 -8.82
CA ALA A 602 1.87 -21.41 -8.42
C ALA A 602 2.35 -20.22 -7.57
N GLN A 603 3.14 -20.52 -6.54
CA GLN A 603 3.99 -19.51 -5.91
C GLN A 603 5.06 -19.03 -6.91
N GLY A 604 5.68 -17.90 -6.58
CA GLY A 604 6.79 -17.35 -7.35
C GLY A 604 7.45 -16.22 -6.57
N GLY A 605 8.47 -15.62 -7.19
CA GLY A 605 9.17 -14.48 -6.64
C GLY A 605 10.09 -13.88 -7.68
N SER A 606 9.58 -12.90 -8.43
CA SER A 606 10.35 -12.23 -9.47
C SER A 606 9.86 -10.81 -9.75
N PHE A 607 10.68 -10.03 -10.44
CA PHE A 607 10.30 -8.74 -11.00
C PHE A 607 10.39 -8.78 -12.53
N TRP A 608 9.39 -8.24 -13.20
CA TRP A 608 9.28 -8.23 -14.66
C TRP A 608 9.20 -6.81 -15.19
N VAL A 609 9.85 -6.59 -16.34
CA VAL A 609 9.82 -5.31 -17.05
C VAL A 609 9.42 -5.52 -18.50
N PHE A 610 8.60 -4.62 -19.01
CA PHE A 610 8.03 -4.64 -20.35
C PHE A 610 8.28 -3.30 -21.05
N ARG A 611 8.40 -3.33 -22.38
CA ARG A 611 8.47 -2.13 -23.24
C ARG A 611 8.01 -2.44 -24.66
N LEU A 612 7.87 -1.42 -25.49
CA LEU A 612 7.70 -1.65 -26.93
C LEU A 612 9.00 -2.18 -27.56
N PRO A 613 8.92 -3.03 -28.61
CA PRO A 613 10.09 -3.48 -29.34
C PRO A 613 10.81 -2.30 -30.04
N SER A 614 12.14 -2.32 -30.04
CA SER A 614 12.98 -1.22 -30.58
C SER A 614 12.81 -0.96 -32.09
N TRP A 615 12.23 -1.89 -32.84
CA TRP A 615 11.92 -1.68 -34.26
C TRP A 615 10.61 -0.91 -34.49
N ASP A 616 9.80 -0.69 -33.45
CA ASP A 616 8.54 0.06 -33.52
C ASP A 616 8.75 1.58 -33.45
N ASN A 617 9.77 2.09 -34.17
CA ASN A 617 10.15 3.51 -34.20
C ASN A 617 9.09 4.42 -34.86
N LYS A 618 8.03 3.86 -35.48
CA LYS A 618 6.99 4.62 -36.20
C LYS A 618 5.83 5.11 -35.31
N THR A 619 5.65 4.50 -34.14
CA THR A 619 4.57 4.81 -33.17
C THR A 619 5.11 5.49 -31.92
N ALA A 620 6.40 5.33 -31.59
CA ALA A 620 7.06 5.99 -30.46
C ALA A 620 7.20 7.52 -30.59
N SER A 621 7.01 8.07 -31.81
CA SER A 621 7.20 9.49 -32.13
C SER A 621 5.90 10.28 -32.36
N ARG A 622 4.73 9.78 -31.94
CA ARG A 622 3.41 10.44 -32.09
C ARG A 622 2.77 10.90 -30.78
#